data_AF-A0A7S0SVE1-F1
#
_entry.id   AF-A0A7S0SVE1-F1
#
_cell.length_a   1.000
_cell.length_b   1.000
_cell.length_c   1.000
_cell.angle_alpha   90.00
_cell.angle_beta   90.00
_cell.angle_gamma   90.00
#
_symmetry.space_group_name_H-M   'P 1'
#
loop_
_entity.id
_entity.type
_entity.pdbx_description
1 polymer ?
#
loop_
_entity_poly.entity_id
_entity_poly.type
_entity_poly.pdbx_seq_one_letter_code
_entity_poly.pdbx_strand_id
1 'polypeptide(L)'
;MGTCSYILTGTQKGMDETFGSTCHGAGRARSRNNSRTKLDYQDVLDNLKTKGISIRVASPKLVMEEAPESYKDVTEVVNTCHDAGISKKAVKLRPIAVVKG
;
A
#
# COMPACT_ATOMS: atom_id res chain seq x y z
N MET A 1 -0.58 -2.15 4.74
CA MET A 1 -0.56 -3.57 5.14
C MET A 1 -1.82 -4.24 4.59
N GLY A 2 -1.76 -5.44 3.99
CA GLY A 2 -2.97 -6.14 3.52
C GLY A 2 -3.56 -5.69 2.18
N THR A 3 -2.90 -4.78 1.47
CA THR A 3 -3.21 -4.37 0.10
C THR A 3 -2.24 -5.04 -0.88
N CYS A 4 -2.55 -5.00 -2.19
CA CYS A 4 -1.62 -5.47 -3.20
C CYS A 4 -0.33 -4.63 -3.25
N SER A 5 0.68 -5.18 -3.92
CA SER A 5 1.89 -4.45 -4.32
C SER A 5 2.11 -4.58 -5.82
N TYR A 6 2.93 -3.71 -6.39
CA TYR A 6 3.23 -3.72 -7.82
C TYR A 6 4.74 -3.71 -8.06
N ILE A 7 5.15 -4.44 -9.09
CA ILE A 7 6.45 -4.28 -9.73
C ILE A 7 6.19 -3.54 -11.05
N LEU A 8 6.95 -2.47 -11.26
CA LEU A 8 6.87 -1.62 -12.44
C LEU A 8 8.23 -1.64 -13.15
N THR A 9 8.22 -1.36 -14.45
CA THR A 9 9.44 -1.06 -15.21
C THR A 9 9.50 0.42 -15.56
N GLY A 10 10.70 0.98 -15.56
CA GLY A 10 10.95 2.35 -16.05
C GLY A 10 10.59 2.49 -17.54
N THR A 11 10.46 3.74 -17.96
CA THR A 11 10.12 4.12 -19.34
C THR A 11 11.01 5.26 -19.79
N GLN A 12 11.19 5.43 -21.10
CA GLN A 12 11.93 6.60 -21.62
C GLN A 12 11.23 7.91 -21.24
N LYS A 13 9.89 7.96 -21.33
CA LYS A 13 9.09 9.12 -20.92
C LYS A 13 9.31 9.48 -19.44
N GLY A 14 9.43 8.50 -18.55
CA GLY A 14 9.78 8.72 -17.15
C GLY A 14 11.19 9.29 -16.95
N MET A 15 12.15 8.96 -17.83
CA MET A 15 13.45 9.64 -17.82
C MET A 15 13.30 11.11 -18.18
N ASP A 16 12.58 11.39 -19.26
CA ASP A 16 12.49 12.72 -19.86
C ASP A 16 11.64 13.69 -19.01
N GLU A 17 10.52 13.23 -18.42
CA GLU A 17 9.57 14.10 -17.71
C GLU A 17 9.77 14.14 -16.20
N THR A 18 10.36 13.11 -15.60
CA THR A 18 10.46 12.98 -14.13
C THR A 18 11.87 12.64 -13.66
N PHE A 19 12.90 12.89 -14.47
CA PHE A 19 14.31 12.59 -14.14
C PHE A 19 14.51 11.13 -13.71
N GLY A 20 13.80 10.21 -14.37
CA GLY A 20 13.89 8.78 -14.07
C GLY A 20 13.19 8.36 -12.78
N SER A 21 12.23 9.15 -12.28
CA SER A 21 11.55 8.92 -11.00
C SER A 21 10.08 8.53 -11.15
N THR A 22 9.53 7.82 -10.15
CA THR A 22 8.11 7.43 -10.10
C THR A 22 7.60 7.30 -8.67
N CYS A 23 6.33 6.91 -8.49
CA CYS A 23 5.74 6.69 -7.17
C CYS A 23 6.40 5.54 -6.40
N HIS A 24 6.57 5.72 -5.08
CA HIS A 24 7.09 4.68 -4.18
C HIS A 24 6.02 3.73 -3.61
N GLY A 25 4.74 4.12 -3.66
CA GLY A 25 3.65 3.38 -3.05
C GLY A 25 2.41 4.27 -2.84
N ALA A 26 1.44 3.78 -2.06
CA ALA A 26 0.15 4.45 -1.85
C ALA A 26 0.26 5.86 -1.23
N GLY A 27 1.18 6.04 -0.27
CA GLY A 27 1.14 7.19 0.63
C GLY A 27 -0.04 7.14 1.61
N ARG A 28 0.09 7.83 2.76
CA ARG A 28 -0.97 7.83 3.79
C ARG A 28 -2.10 8.79 3.38
N ALA A 29 -3.34 8.35 3.57
CA ALA A 29 -4.55 9.17 3.38
C ALA A 29 -5.02 9.80 4.70
N ARG A 30 -4.71 9.16 5.83
CA ARG A 30 -5.05 9.61 7.19
C ARG A 30 -3.78 9.79 8.01
N SER A 31 -3.74 10.64 9.03
CA SER A 31 -2.61 10.69 9.97
C SER A 31 -2.59 9.46 10.89
N ARG A 32 -1.44 9.13 11.52
CA ARG A 32 -1.34 7.98 12.44
C ARG A 32 -2.29 8.13 13.61
N ASN A 33 -2.39 9.36 14.13
CA ASN A 33 -3.32 9.66 15.21
C ASN A 33 -4.77 9.43 14.78
N ASN A 34 -5.15 9.89 13.59
CA ASN A 34 -6.50 9.67 13.07
C ASN A 34 -6.80 8.18 12.88
N SER A 35 -5.85 7.39 12.36
CA SER A 35 -6.02 5.94 12.21
C SER A 35 -6.27 5.25 13.55
N ARG A 36 -5.48 5.58 14.58
CA ARG A 36 -5.62 4.99 15.93
C ARG A 36 -6.95 5.31 16.62
N THR A 37 -7.54 6.46 16.32
CA THR A 37 -8.80 6.88 16.96
C THR A 37 -10.03 6.44 16.19
N LYS A 38 -9.89 6.06 14.91
CA LYS A 38 -11.00 5.71 14.02
C LYS A 38 -11.08 4.23 13.66
N LEU A 39 -10.00 3.48 13.84
CA LEU A 39 -9.93 2.08 13.47
C LEU A 39 -9.77 1.24 14.72
N ASP A 40 -10.51 0.14 14.78
CA ASP A 40 -10.34 -0.87 15.81
C ASP A 40 -9.32 -1.92 15.37
N TYR A 41 -8.49 -2.35 16.31
CA TYR A 41 -7.46 -3.35 16.06
C TYR A 41 -8.03 -4.70 15.61
N GLN A 42 -9.08 -5.16 16.27
CA GLN A 42 -9.68 -6.48 16.06
C GLN A 42 -10.35 -6.52 14.69
N ASP A 43 -11.08 -5.45 14.33
CA ASP A 43 -11.69 -5.30 13.01
C ASP A 43 -10.65 -5.39 11.87
N VAL A 44 -9.49 -4.73 12.05
CA VAL A 44 -8.41 -4.78 11.05
C VAL A 44 -7.86 -6.20 10.93
N LEU A 45 -7.65 -6.91 12.03
CA LEU A 45 -7.18 -8.30 12.00
C LEU A 45 -8.19 -9.24 11.31
N ASP A 46 -9.46 -9.11 11.66
CA ASP A 46 -10.53 -9.94 11.10
C ASP A 46 -10.69 -9.69 9.60
N ASN A 47 -10.57 -8.43 9.16
CA ASN A 47 -10.54 -8.07 7.74
C ASN A 47 -9.32 -8.63 6.99
N LEU A 48 -8.17 -8.77 7.63
CA LEU A 48 -7.01 -9.44 7.02
C LEU A 48 -7.24 -10.95 6.94
N LYS A 49 -7.83 -11.54 7.98
CA LYS A 49 -8.14 -12.97 8.05
C LYS A 49 -9.15 -13.38 6.98
N THR A 50 -10.21 -12.61 6.76
CA THR A 50 -11.21 -12.88 5.69
C THR A 50 -10.57 -12.82 4.29
N LYS A 51 -9.52 -12.01 4.12
CA LYS A 51 -8.71 -11.95 2.89
C LYS A 51 -7.67 -13.09 2.80
N GLY A 52 -7.60 -14.00 3.76
CA GLY A 52 -6.61 -15.08 3.80
C GLY A 52 -5.18 -14.54 3.96
N ILE A 53 -4.99 -13.51 4.77
CA ILE A 53 -3.70 -12.88 5.05
C ILE A 53 -3.35 -13.15 6.51
N SER A 54 -2.31 -13.94 6.75
CA SER A 54 -1.77 -14.16 8.09
C SER A 54 -0.94 -12.96 8.53
N ILE A 55 -1.01 -12.60 9.82
CA ILE A 55 -0.28 -11.44 10.33
C ILE A 55 0.35 -11.71 11.70
N ARG A 56 1.57 -11.21 11.88
CA ARG A 56 2.26 -11.15 13.17
C ARG A 56 2.75 -9.73 13.41
N VAL A 57 2.36 -9.14 14.53
CA VAL A 57 2.67 -7.75 14.88
C VAL A 57 3.29 -7.63 16.27
N ALA A 58 4.13 -6.61 16.45
CA ALA A 58 4.72 -6.30 17.76
C ALA A 58 3.75 -5.63 18.73
N SER A 59 2.77 -4.86 18.23
CA SER A 59 1.77 -4.21 19.08
C SER A 59 0.44 -3.94 18.36
N PRO A 60 -0.68 -3.86 19.10
CA PRO A 60 -1.98 -3.46 18.55
C PRO A 60 -1.98 -2.07 17.92
N LYS A 61 -1.21 -1.15 18.50
CA LYS A 61 -1.04 0.23 18.00
C LYS A 61 -0.60 0.26 16.54
N LEU A 62 0.39 -0.57 16.18
CA LEU A 62 0.94 -0.62 14.82
C LEU A 62 -0.08 -1.07 13.79
N VAL A 63 -0.96 -2.02 14.16
CA VAL A 63 -1.96 -2.54 13.23
C VAL A 63 -2.96 -1.45 12.82
N MET A 64 -3.42 -0.64 13.78
CA MET A 64 -4.31 0.49 13.47
C MET A 64 -3.61 1.55 12.63
N GLU A 65 -2.35 1.89 12.95
CA GLU A 65 -1.58 2.90 12.19
C GLU A 65 -1.28 2.48 10.74
N GLU A 66 -1.15 1.17 10.50
CA GLU A 66 -0.72 0.57 9.23
C GLU A 66 -1.85 -0.12 8.46
N ALA A 67 -3.07 -0.07 8.99
CA ALA A 67 -4.27 -0.64 8.38
C ALA A 67 -4.45 -0.17 6.93
N PRO A 68 -4.98 -1.01 6.01
CA PRO A 68 -5.24 -0.64 4.62
C PRO A 68 -5.89 0.75 4.45
N GLU A 69 -6.88 1.05 5.28
CA GLU A 69 -7.71 2.26 5.29
C GLU A 69 -6.95 3.53 5.66
N SER A 70 -5.73 3.39 6.19
CA SER A 70 -4.83 4.50 6.50
C SER A 70 -4.10 5.03 5.27
N TYR A 71 -4.11 4.28 4.16
CA TYR A 71 -3.41 4.59 2.92
C TYR A 71 -4.38 4.90 1.78
N LYS A 72 -3.88 5.55 0.74
CA LYS A 72 -4.60 5.68 -0.54
C LYS A 72 -4.72 4.32 -1.21
N ASP A 73 -5.57 4.21 -2.24
CA ASP A 73 -5.53 3.04 -3.11
C ASP A 73 -4.24 3.04 -3.93
N VAL A 74 -3.38 2.05 -3.68
CA VAL A 74 -2.13 1.86 -4.42
C VAL A 74 -2.37 1.59 -5.90
N THR A 75 -3.50 0.99 -6.27
CA THR A 75 -3.86 0.72 -7.66
C THR A 75 -4.13 2.01 -8.41
N GLU A 76 -4.82 2.97 -7.79
CA GLU A 76 -5.04 4.30 -8.39
C GLU A 76 -3.72 5.04 -8.57
N VAL A 77 -2.85 5.06 -7.54
CA VAL A 77 -1.53 5.69 -7.64
C VAL A 77 -0.70 5.10 -8.78
N VAL A 78 -0.67 3.76 -8.88
CA VAL A 78 0.06 3.07 -9.94
C VAL A 78 -0.57 3.29 -11.31
N ASN A 79 -1.89 3.30 -11.43
CA ASN A 79 -2.58 3.59 -12.68
C ASN A 79 -2.24 5.00 -13.16
N THR A 80 -2.26 6.00 -12.29
CA THR A 80 -1.86 7.37 -12.66
C THR A 80 -0.46 7.43 -13.27
N CYS A 81 0.54 6.79 -12.64
CA CYS A 81 1.89 6.74 -13.19
C CYS A 81 1.98 5.92 -14.48
N HIS A 82 1.16 4.89 -14.62
CA HIS A 82 1.11 4.05 -15.81
C HIS A 82 0.50 4.77 -17.01
N ASP A 83 -0.63 5.43 -16.78
CA ASP A 83 -1.42 6.12 -17.80
C ASP A 83 -0.71 7.42 -18.22
N ALA A 84 0.00 8.08 -17.30
CA ALA A 84 0.95 9.14 -17.63
C ALA A 84 2.13 8.63 -18.48
N GLY A 85 2.38 7.32 -18.51
CA GLY A 85 3.45 6.70 -19.28
C GLY A 85 4.83 6.79 -18.63
N ILE A 86 4.94 7.27 -17.38
CA ILE A 86 6.22 7.38 -16.67
C ILE A 86 6.67 6.05 -16.05
N SER A 87 5.73 5.10 -15.88
CA SER A 87 5.98 3.73 -15.42
C SER A 87 5.17 2.71 -16.22
N LYS A 88 5.63 1.47 -16.31
CA LYS A 88 4.86 0.38 -16.94
C LYS A 88 4.57 -0.74 -15.94
N LYS A 89 3.31 -1.12 -15.77
CA LYS A 89 2.91 -2.24 -14.90
C LYS A 89 3.51 -3.55 -15.41
N ALA A 90 4.19 -4.30 -14.53
CA ALA A 90 4.77 -5.60 -14.86
C ALA A 90 4.11 -6.73 -14.07
N VAL A 91 4.06 -6.62 -12.73
CA VAL A 91 3.50 -7.68 -11.86
C VAL A 91 2.65 -7.05 -10.78
N LYS A 92 1.51 -7.69 -10.47
CA LYS A 92 0.69 -7.39 -9.28
C LYS A 92 0.83 -8.53 -8.28
N LEU A 93 1.14 -8.18 -7.04
CA LEU A 93 1.36 -9.11 -5.95
C LEU A 93 0.23 -8.99 -4.93
N ARG A 94 -0.17 -10.12 -4.34
CA ARG A 94 -1.12 -10.18 -3.23
C ARG A 94 -0.39 -10.71 -1.98
N PRO A 95 -0.45 -10.01 -0.84
CA PRO A 95 0.15 -10.53 0.39
C PRO A 95 -0.62 -11.78 0.85
N ILE A 96 0.13 -12.76 1.35
CA ILE A 96 -0.41 -13.93 2.06
C ILE A 96 0.00 -13.93 3.55
N ALA A 97 1.10 -13.24 3.86
CA ALA A 97 1.60 -13.08 5.22
C ALA A 97 2.20 -11.68 5.41
N VAL A 98 2.08 -11.12 6.61
CA VAL A 98 2.73 -9.88 7.02
C VAL A 98 3.39 -10.06 8.39
N VAL A 99 4.66 -9.72 8.50
CA VAL A 99 5.36 -9.60 9.79
C VAL A 99 5.74 -8.13 9.95
N LYS A 100 5.31 -7.50 11.05
CA LYS A 100 5.52 -6.07 11.29
C LYS A 100 5.96 -5.78 12.73
N GLY A 101 7.11 -5.10 12.86
CA GLY A 101 7.67 -4.59 14.11
C GLY A 101 7.38 -3.12 14.33
#